data_AF-A0A7S2DI72-F1
#
_entry.id   AF-A0A7S2DI72-F1
#
_cell.length_a   1.000
_cell.length_b   1.000
_cell.length_c   1.000
_cell.angle_alpha   90.00
_cell.angle_beta   90.00
_cell.angle_gamma   90.00
#
_symmetry.space_group_name_H-M   'P 1'
#
loop_
_entity.id
_entity.type
_entity.pdbx_description
1 polymer ?
#
loop_
_entity_poly.entity_id
_entity_poly.type
_entity_poly.pdbx_seq_one_letter_code
_entity_poly.pdbx_strand_id
1 'polypeptide(L)'
;SATTSALEAIVADHNARMTYAEVEKASRSVALHVLRRMIDKRKKENGGSSKELVVVVMMEKGWRQVVAVLGCLRAQAAYLPMDPKLPTQRQQHIISASGATLVLVDEAGMSMGSWLHEHPDLLMVF
;
A
#
# COMPACT_ATOMS: atom_id res chain seq x y z
N SER A 1 0.61 -24.17 -33.51
CA SER A 1 1.84 -24.82 -33.04
C SER A 1 2.16 -24.27 -31.68
N ALA A 2 1.93 -25.07 -30.64
CA ALA A 2 2.05 -24.68 -29.24
C ALA A 2 3.52 -24.81 -28.81
N THR A 3 4.22 -23.69 -28.75
CA THR A 3 5.57 -23.60 -28.20
C THR A 3 5.49 -23.01 -26.81
N THR A 4 5.60 -23.87 -25.82
CA THR A 4 5.98 -23.59 -24.44
C THR A 4 7.20 -22.66 -24.41
N SER A 5 6.98 -21.36 -24.18
CA SER A 5 8.03 -20.44 -23.73
C SER A 5 7.96 -20.40 -22.21
N ALA A 6 9.04 -20.79 -21.55
CA ALA A 6 9.14 -21.10 -20.14
C ALA A 6 8.40 -20.13 -19.19
N LEU A 7 7.50 -20.68 -18.37
CA LEU A 7 7.31 -20.36 -16.93
C LEU A 7 7.36 -18.88 -16.48
N GLU A 8 6.92 -17.92 -17.29
CA GLU A 8 6.66 -16.57 -16.79
C GLU A 8 5.37 -16.61 -15.99
N ALA A 9 5.51 -16.83 -14.70
CA ALA A 9 4.38 -16.66 -13.81
C ALA A 9 4.08 -15.14 -13.77
N ILE A 10 2.83 -14.79 -14.04
CA ILE A 10 2.39 -13.42 -14.32
C ILE A 10 1.30 -13.05 -13.32
N VAL A 11 1.43 -11.88 -12.69
CA VAL A 11 0.29 -11.21 -12.05
C VAL A 11 -0.39 -10.37 -13.12
N ALA A 12 -1.66 -10.67 -13.39
CA ALA A 12 -2.44 -10.00 -14.41
C ALA A 12 -3.74 -9.44 -13.80
N ASP A 13 -4.15 -8.27 -14.26
CA ASP A 13 -5.53 -7.83 -14.21
C ASP A 13 -6.03 -7.51 -15.62
N HIS A 14 -7.19 -6.85 -15.73
CA HIS A 14 -7.80 -6.52 -17.02
C HIS A 14 -7.00 -5.49 -17.83
N ASN A 15 -6.08 -4.74 -17.20
CA ASN A 15 -5.34 -3.63 -17.82
C ASN A 15 -3.84 -3.90 -17.97
N ALA A 16 -3.27 -4.82 -17.21
CA ALA A 16 -1.83 -5.07 -17.26
C ALA A 16 -1.44 -6.53 -16.93
N ARG A 17 -0.24 -6.90 -17.38
CA ARG A 17 0.45 -8.13 -17.03
C ARG A 17 1.84 -7.77 -16.52
N MET A 18 2.23 -8.38 -15.41
CA MET A 18 3.56 -8.22 -14.82
C MET A 18 4.16 -9.59 -14.55
N THR A 19 5.42 -9.78 -14.90
CA THR A 19 6.23 -10.90 -14.44
C THR A 19 6.49 -10.81 -12.93
N TYR A 20 6.81 -11.93 -12.28
CA TYR A 20 7.24 -11.88 -10.87
C TYR A 20 8.44 -10.96 -10.64
N ALA A 21 9.38 -10.85 -11.59
CA ALA A 21 10.53 -9.97 -11.47
C ALA A 21 10.12 -8.49 -11.44
N GLU A 22 9.11 -8.11 -12.22
CA GLU A 22 8.56 -6.75 -12.21
C GLU A 22 7.77 -6.48 -10.92
N VAL A 23 6.97 -7.45 -10.46
CA VAL A 23 6.26 -7.36 -9.17
C VAL A 23 7.26 -7.22 -8.01
N GLU A 24 8.33 -8.00 -8.03
CA GLU A 24 9.41 -7.95 -7.06
C GLU A 24 10.09 -6.58 -7.05
N LYS A 25 10.47 -6.07 -8.24
CA LYS A 25 11.09 -4.75 -8.38
C LYS A 25 10.17 -3.63 -7.86
N ALA A 26 8.89 -3.67 -8.23
CA ALA A 26 7.91 -2.66 -7.82
C ALA A 26 7.64 -2.74 -6.30
N SER A 27 7.51 -3.94 -5.74
CA SER A 27 7.23 -4.13 -4.30
C SER A 27 8.40 -3.66 -3.44
N ARG A 28 9.64 -3.78 -3.93
CA ARG A 28 10.82 -3.22 -3.28
C ARG A 28 10.76 -1.69 -3.19
N SER A 29 10.25 -1.01 -4.22
CA SER A 29 10.06 0.44 -4.18
C SER A 29 9.08 0.85 -3.08
N VAL A 30 7.94 0.16 -2.98
CA VAL A 30 6.95 0.37 -1.92
C VAL A 30 7.56 0.12 -0.54
N ALA A 31 8.29 -0.99 -0.38
CA ALA A 31 8.92 -1.32 0.89
C ALA A 31 9.88 -0.22 1.38
N LEU A 32 10.69 0.35 0.48
CA LEU A 32 11.59 1.45 0.82
C LEU A 32 10.82 2.70 1.29
N HIS A 33 9.69 3.02 0.68
CA HIS A 33 8.83 4.11 1.12
C HIS A 33 8.23 3.86 2.50
N VAL A 34 7.71 2.66 2.74
CA VAL A 34 7.16 2.27 4.06
C VAL A 34 8.25 2.35 5.14
N LEU A 35 9.44 1.79 4.89
CA LEU A 35 10.57 1.85 5.81
C LEU A 35 10.99 3.29 6.11
N ARG A 36 10.99 4.18 5.10
CA ARG A 36 11.31 5.59 5.32
C ARG A 36 10.31 6.24 6.28
N ARG A 37 9.02 6.00 6.08
CA ARG A 37 7.96 6.50 6.98
C ARG A 37 8.09 5.94 8.39
N MET A 38 8.45 4.66 8.54
CA MET A 38 8.72 4.04 9.85
C MET A 38 9.87 4.74 10.58
N ILE A 39 10.97 5.00 9.87
CA ILE A 39 12.14 5.68 10.44
C ILE A 39 11.77 7.10 10.89
N ASP A 40 11.04 7.84 10.05
CA ASP A 40 10.65 9.21 10.33
C ASP A 40 9.68 9.28 11.53
N LYS A 41 8.73 8.33 11.64
CA LYS A 41 7.85 8.18 12.81
C LYS A 41 8.65 7.90 14.09
N ARG A 42 9.55 6.91 14.06
CA ARG A 42 10.37 6.53 15.24
C ARG A 42 11.24 7.68 15.73
N LYS A 43 11.77 8.51 14.83
CA LYS A 43 12.53 9.71 15.19
C LYS A 43 11.67 10.75 15.91
N LYS A 44 10.43 10.98 15.46
CA LYS A 44 9.48 11.89 16.13
C LYS A 44 9.09 11.39 17.52
N GLU A 45 9.03 10.08 17.74
CA GLU A 45 8.61 9.44 19.00
C GLU A 45 9.77 9.25 20.01
N ASN A 46 10.95 9.87 19.81
CA ASN A 46 12.12 9.79 20.70
C ASN A 46 12.52 8.35 21.11
N GLY A 47 12.38 7.38 20.20
CA GLY A 47 12.79 5.99 20.48
C GLY A 47 11.87 5.24 21.44
N GLY A 48 10.67 5.76 21.72
CA GLY A 48 9.62 4.99 22.39
C GLY A 48 9.27 3.70 21.64
N SER A 49 8.64 2.76 22.33
CA SER A 49 8.16 1.50 21.74
C SER A 49 7.07 1.79 20.71
N SER A 50 7.48 2.10 19.48
CA SER A 50 6.54 2.34 18.37
C SER A 50 5.80 1.02 18.13
N LYS A 51 4.47 1.04 18.27
CA LYS A 51 3.60 -0.07 17.87
C LYS A 51 3.92 -0.43 16.41
N GLU A 52 3.69 -1.70 16.05
CA GLU A 52 3.81 -2.16 14.66
C GLU A 52 3.15 -1.16 13.70
N LEU A 53 3.87 -0.76 12.66
CA LEU A 53 3.35 0.22 11.71
C LEU A 53 2.25 -0.44 10.89
N VAL A 54 1.03 0.09 11.01
CA VAL A 54 -0.11 -0.31 10.19
C VAL A 54 -0.16 0.58 8.95
N VAL A 55 -0.15 -0.06 7.79
CA VAL A 55 -0.33 0.57 6.47
C VAL A 55 -1.73 0.24 5.96
N VAL A 56 -2.56 1.25 5.70
CA VAL A 56 -3.84 1.02 5.01
C VAL A 56 -3.55 0.82 3.52
N VAL A 57 -4.11 -0.24 2.94
CA VAL A 57 -4.06 -0.48 1.49
C VAL A 57 -5.48 -0.27 0.96
N MET A 58 -5.72 0.88 0.35
CA MET A 58 -7.03 1.28 -0.18
C MET A 58 -6.95 1.42 -1.70
N MET A 59 -7.19 0.31 -2.37
CA MET A 59 -6.98 0.12 -3.81
C MET A 59 -8.05 -0.82 -4.36
N GLU A 60 -8.33 -0.72 -5.67
CA GLU A 60 -9.09 -1.76 -6.34
C GLU A 60 -8.28 -3.06 -6.45
N LYS A 61 -8.99 -4.17 -6.67
CA LYS A 61 -8.35 -5.47 -6.88
C LYS A 61 -7.58 -5.44 -8.20
N GLY A 62 -6.28 -5.68 -8.13
CA GLY A 62 -5.41 -5.69 -9.30
C GLY A 62 -3.94 -5.81 -8.93
N TRP A 63 -3.06 -5.64 -9.91
CA TRP A 63 -1.62 -5.81 -9.68
C TRP A 63 -1.07 -4.77 -8.69
N ARG A 64 -1.60 -3.53 -8.68
CA ARG A 64 -1.18 -2.47 -7.75
C ARG A 64 -1.39 -2.88 -6.29
N GLN A 65 -2.55 -3.45 -5.98
CA GLN A 65 -2.86 -3.97 -4.64
C GLN A 65 -1.90 -5.08 -4.23
N VAL A 66 -1.57 -6.02 -5.14
CA VAL A 66 -0.60 -7.09 -4.85
C VAL A 66 0.78 -6.51 -4.54
N VAL A 67 1.26 -5.58 -5.38
CA VAL A 67 2.56 -4.92 -5.17
C VAL A 67 2.59 -4.13 -3.86
N ALA A 68 1.50 -3.43 -3.52
CA ALA A 68 1.37 -2.68 -2.28
C ALA A 68 1.44 -3.58 -1.04
N VAL A 69 0.69 -4.69 -1.02
CA VAL A 69 0.71 -5.67 0.07
C VAL A 69 2.09 -6.30 0.22
N LEU A 70 2.71 -6.74 -0.88
CA LEU A 70 4.06 -7.30 -0.84
C LEU A 70 5.08 -6.27 -0.32
N GLY A 71 4.96 -5.01 -0.73
CA GLY A 71 5.79 -3.93 -0.20
C GLY A 71 5.67 -3.74 1.31
N CYS A 72 4.45 -3.79 1.86
CA CYS A 72 4.22 -3.74 3.31
C CYS A 72 4.91 -4.91 4.03
N LEU A 73 4.69 -6.14 3.54
CA LEU A 73 5.27 -7.34 4.13
C LEU A 73 6.80 -7.32 4.11
N ARG A 74 7.41 -6.85 3.01
CA ARG A 74 8.86 -6.67 2.89
C ARG A 74 9.43 -5.63 3.86
N ALA A 75 8.66 -4.60 4.15
CA ALA A 75 8.99 -3.59 5.16
C ALA A 75 8.71 -4.07 6.60
N GLN A 76 8.24 -5.31 6.78
CA GLN A 76 7.79 -5.86 8.07
C GLN A 76 6.69 -4.99 8.70
N ALA A 77 5.85 -4.38 7.87
CA ALA A 77 4.70 -3.61 8.31
C ALA A 77 3.43 -4.46 8.25
N ALA A 78 2.55 -4.26 9.23
CA ALA A 78 1.19 -4.77 9.16
C ALA A 78 0.42 -4.00 8.08
N TYR A 79 -0.48 -4.66 7.36
CA TYR A 79 -1.36 -4.00 6.40
C TYR A 79 -2.83 -4.18 6.79
N LEU A 80 -3.61 -3.12 6.56
CA LEU A 80 -5.06 -3.12 6.72
C LEU A 80 -5.70 -2.96 5.33
N PRO A 81 -6.30 -4.00 4.75
CA PRO A 81 -7.03 -3.85 3.50
C PRO A 81 -8.31 -3.02 3.72
N MET A 82 -8.55 -2.04 2.86
CA MET A 82 -9.72 -1.17 2.92
C MET A 82 -10.35 -1.05 1.54
N ASP A 83 -11.67 -1.24 1.46
CA ASP A 83 -12.40 -1.06 0.20
C ASP A 83 -12.58 0.44 -0.08
N PRO A 84 -12.08 0.97 -1.22
CA PRO A 84 -12.24 2.38 -1.59
C PRO A 84 -13.70 2.79 -1.81
N LYS A 85 -14.64 1.83 -1.94
CA LYS A 85 -16.08 2.08 -2.11
C LYS A 85 -16.84 2.25 -0.80
N LEU A 86 -16.17 2.09 0.35
CA LEU A 86 -16.78 2.43 1.64
C LEU A 86 -17.13 3.93 1.70
N PRO A 87 -18.21 4.32 2.38
CA PRO A 87 -18.51 5.72 2.61
C PRO A 87 -17.32 6.44 3.27
N THR A 88 -17.01 7.66 2.82
CA THR A 88 -15.84 8.43 3.27
C THR A 88 -15.74 8.55 4.79
N GLN A 89 -16.86 8.81 5.48
CA GLN A 89 -16.88 8.90 6.94
C GLN A 89 -16.47 7.58 7.62
N ARG A 90 -16.82 6.43 7.01
CA ARG A 90 -16.41 5.10 7.50
C ARG A 90 -14.93 4.85 7.23
N GLN A 91 -14.41 5.27 6.09
CA GLN A 91 -12.98 5.20 5.77
C GLN A 91 -12.17 6.00 6.81
N GLN A 92 -12.54 7.25 7.05
CA GLN A 92 -11.92 8.13 8.05
C GLN A 92 -11.94 7.48 9.44
N HIS A 93 -13.09 6.98 9.88
CA HIS A 93 -13.23 6.34 11.18
C HIS A 93 -12.27 5.13 11.33
N ILE A 94 -12.19 4.27 10.32
CA ILE A 94 -11.29 3.11 10.34
C ILE A 94 -9.83 3.57 10.38
N ILE A 95 -9.44 4.55 9.56
CA ILE A 95 -8.06 5.07 9.54
C ILE A 95 -7.69 5.62 10.91
N SER A 96 -8.52 6.49 11.50
CA SER A 96 -8.28 7.08 12.82
C SER A 96 -8.20 6.02 13.92
N ALA A 97 -9.04 4.98 13.89
CA ALA A 97 -9.05 3.92 14.89
C ALA A 97 -7.89 2.92 14.73
N SER A 98 -7.36 2.76 13.51
CA SER A 98 -6.33 1.77 13.20
C SER A 98 -4.92 2.12 13.70
N GLY A 99 -4.67 3.39 14.05
CA GLY A 99 -3.32 3.88 14.31
C GLY A 99 -2.41 3.84 13.08
N ALA A 100 -3.01 3.78 11.87
CA ALA A 100 -2.27 3.75 10.63
C ALA A 100 -1.40 4.99 10.48
N THR A 101 -0.19 4.75 9.96
CA THR A 101 0.79 5.83 9.73
C THR A 101 1.02 6.12 8.26
N LEU A 102 0.41 5.30 7.39
CA LEU A 102 0.47 5.42 5.96
C LEU A 102 -0.80 4.80 5.35
N VAL A 103 -1.28 5.40 4.28
CA VAL A 103 -2.39 4.97 3.44
C VAL A 103 -1.83 4.94 2.02
N LEU A 104 -1.74 3.74 1.46
CA LEU A 104 -1.41 3.52 0.06
C LEU A 104 -2.71 3.57 -0.73
N VAL A 105 -2.76 4.48 -1.72
CA VAL A 105 -3.97 4.67 -2.53
C VAL A 105 -3.75 4.49 -4.02
N ASP A 106 -4.76 3.83 -4.55
CA ASP A 106 -5.36 3.87 -5.87
C ASP A 106 -5.81 5.19 -6.51
N GLU A 107 -6.09 5.21 -7.81
CA GLU A 107 -7.05 6.15 -8.39
C GLU A 107 -8.42 6.05 -7.69
N ALA A 108 -8.91 4.84 -7.38
CA ALA A 108 -10.19 4.68 -6.69
C ALA A 108 -10.14 5.15 -5.23
N GLY A 109 -8.98 5.01 -4.60
CA GLY A 109 -8.73 5.48 -3.23
C GLY A 109 -8.63 7.01 -3.11
N MET A 110 -8.40 7.73 -4.20
CA MET A 110 -8.34 9.20 -4.21
C MET A 110 -9.70 9.88 -4.03
N SER A 111 -10.80 9.14 -3.99
CA SER A 111 -12.14 9.68 -3.70
C SER A 111 -12.23 10.40 -2.34
N MET A 112 -11.31 10.12 -1.42
CA MET A 112 -11.17 10.79 -0.12
C MET A 112 -10.37 12.11 -0.18
N GLY A 113 -10.14 12.62 -1.40
CA GLY A 113 -9.26 13.72 -1.81
C GLY A 113 -8.95 14.77 -0.75
N SER A 114 -9.93 15.59 -0.34
CA SER A 114 -9.69 16.71 0.58
C SER A 114 -9.10 16.27 1.93
N TRP A 115 -9.58 15.15 2.49
CA TRP A 115 -9.12 14.65 3.78
C TRP A 115 -7.70 14.09 3.70
N LEU A 116 -7.35 13.37 2.63
CA LEU A 116 -5.98 12.88 2.42
C LEU A 116 -5.00 14.03 2.12
N HIS A 117 -5.44 15.08 1.43
CA HIS A 117 -4.65 16.29 1.20
C HIS A 117 -4.35 17.06 2.48
N GLU A 118 -5.29 17.08 3.43
CA GLU A 118 -5.10 17.65 4.77
C GLU A 118 -4.16 16.82 5.66
N HIS A 119 -3.89 15.56 5.29
CA HIS A 119 -3.01 14.64 6.02
C HIS A 119 -1.88 14.08 5.12
N PRO A 120 -1.00 14.94 4.56
CA PRO A 120 0.04 14.52 3.61
C PRO A 120 1.07 13.55 4.22
N ASP A 121 1.21 13.57 5.55
CA ASP A 121 2.04 12.64 6.31
C ASP A 121 1.54 11.20 6.24
N LEU A 122 0.28 10.97 5.84
CA LEU A 122 -0.34 9.65 5.70
C LEU A 122 -0.40 9.17 4.25
N LEU A 123 -0.06 9.97 3.24
CA LEU A 123 -0.36 9.63 1.85
C LEU A 123 0.85 9.09 1.08
N MET A 124 0.65 7.98 0.38
CA MET A 124 1.46 7.60 -0.78
C MET A 124 0.55 7.18 -1.92
N VAL A 125 0.69 7.87 -3.04
CA VAL A 125 -0.03 7.59 -4.29
C VAL A 125 0.79 6.60 -5.10
N PHE A 126 0.12 5.59 -5.64
CA PHE A 126 0.72 4.53 -6.43
C PHE A 126 0.79 4.84 -7.92
#